data_AF-A0AAN2C9I0-F1
#
_entry.id   AF-A0AAN2C9I0-F1
#
_cell.length_a   1.000
_cell.length_b   1.000
_cell.length_c   1.000
_cell.angle_alpha   90.00
_cell.angle_beta   90.00
_cell.angle_gamma   90.00
#
_symmetry.space_group_name_H-M   'P 1'
#
loop_
_entity.id
_entity.type
_entity.pdbx_description
1 polymer ?
#
loop_
_entity_poly.entity_id
_entity_poly.type
_entity_poly.pdbx_seq_one_letter_code
_entity_poly.pdbx_strand_id
1 'polypeptide(L)'
;MNRFVLGAALAVLALTGSLAAQAAPLPGPVVGAPAPEFALTTIDGKRVRLADYRGRTLVVNVWGSWCPPCRLETSDLNAEAAAQAAHGVAFLGVDTTEPVATVRAFVAAKAIVYPQAATDEAGEFVRAYGIRNFPTTLVIDPQGILRARHADNVLPRAQLHAYIVAAQAWKSAPLTSAFQTQLDALLAPASYPFAGDPAAVRSAAARAAAAIAQAENALDDAMDDTSRDHDLIKTHEEEETLRAAAIAALAPVAVSDADRALLARLRGDEASALGDWKAADAAYAQALRLAPGDLDALAADAYAVSQLGDPARAVAIDAQLAAKKPSYYAFAGLGRAQADAGDVAAAEVSFDRAQTLAAMPAQLAWTNLYYGRMEAKAQNPAKARAAFARALAAAQTIPSNDPRAAWYAEQAQEGMIALGILPGAATALSLAPWTGPDLPGSVASTIKYRLAVTGKPGANVALAAGGLPPHWIGSFCSDRVCAPFRTSVIVPAGGVKIVEFQVVPLGPAKVSTISVHVDASEHRKRVASAVAEVRV
;
A
#
# COMPACT_ATOMS: atom_id res chain seq x y z
N MET A 1 -18.35 55.80 52.67
CA MET A 1 -17.50 56.71 51.88
C MET A 1 -16.32 55.89 51.36
N ASN A 2 -16.43 55.29 50.17
CA ASN A 2 -16.02 55.82 48.86
C ASN A 2 -14.51 55.63 48.55
N ARG A 3 -14.24 54.82 47.49
CA ARG A 3 -13.16 54.90 46.47
C ARG A 3 -11.86 54.12 46.71
N PHE A 4 -11.65 52.99 45.99
CA PHE A 4 -10.94 52.81 44.69
C PHE A 4 -9.40 53.01 44.85
N VAL A 5 -8.51 52.04 44.61
CA VAL A 5 -7.98 51.64 43.29
C VAL A 5 -6.91 50.50 43.38
N LEU A 6 -6.92 49.58 42.40
CA LEU A 6 -5.86 48.66 41.87
C LEU A 6 -5.15 47.60 42.74
N GLY A 7 -5.01 46.38 42.17
CA GLY A 7 -3.85 45.52 42.44
C GLY A 7 -4.02 44.01 42.26
N ALA A 8 -3.85 43.54 41.02
CA ALA A 8 -3.23 42.28 40.58
C ALA A 8 -3.29 40.97 41.43
N ALA A 9 -3.86 39.95 40.79
CA ALA A 9 -3.29 38.61 40.54
C ALA A 9 -2.69 37.76 41.69
N LEU A 10 -3.37 36.65 42.01
CA LEU A 10 -2.75 35.35 42.32
C LEU A 10 -3.84 34.26 42.35
N ALA A 11 -4.08 33.63 41.20
CA ALA A 11 -4.75 32.33 41.12
C ALA A 11 -3.78 31.39 40.41
N VAL A 12 -2.95 30.71 41.20
CA VAL A 12 -2.14 29.59 40.71
C VAL A 12 -3.09 28.41 40.53
N LEU A 13 -3.61 28.25 39.31
CA LEU A 13 -4.12 26.97 38.85
C LEU A 13 -2.92 26.05 38.60
N ALA A 14 -2.67 25.11 39.52
CA ALA A 14 -1.91 23.92 39.20
C ALA A 14 -2.80 23.01 38.34
N LEU A 15 -2.85 23.30 37.03
CA LEU A 15 -3.29 22.36 36.02
C LEU A 15 -2.25 21.24 35.98
N THR A 16 -2.59 20.10 36.58
CA THR A 16 -1.94 18.82 36.32
C THR A 16 -2.11 18.52 34.82
N GLY A 17 -1.11 18.91 34.03
CA GLY A 17 -0.98 18.46 32.66
C GLY A 17 -0.82 16.95 32.67
N SER A 18 -1.87 16.23 32.29
CA SER A 18 -1.73 14.88 31.79
C SER A 18 -0.87 14.95 30.54
N LEU A 19 0.43 14.76 30.69
CA LEU A 19 1.28 14.23 29.63
C LEU A 19 0.73 12.85 29.30
N ALA A 20 -0.27 12.80 28.42
CA ALA A 20 -0.40 11.64 27.56
C ALA A 20 0.93 11.59 26.80
N ALA A 21 1.83 10.73 27.27
CA ALA A 21 2.96 10.31 26.47
C ALA A 21 2.34 9.79 25.17
N GLN A 22 2.41 10.60 24.11
CA GLN A 22 2.16 10.15 22.76
C GLN A 22 3.16 9.01 22.57
N ALA A 23 2.66 7.77 22.63
CA ALA A 23 3.52 6.62 22.44
C ALA A 23 4.13 6.77 21.04
N ALA A 24 5.43 7.05 20.99
CA ALA A 24 6.19 6.93 19.76
C ALA A 24 5.85 5.55 19.17
N PRO A 25 5.63 5.42 17.85
CA PRO A 25 5.38 4.13 17.25
C PRO A 25 6.54 3.19 17.63
N LEU A 26 6.25 2.10 18.36
CA LEU A 26 7.31 1.16 18.72
C LEU A 26 7.83 0.54 17.42
N PRO A 27 9.14 0.64 17.11
CA PRO A 27 9.72 -0.13 16.02
C PRO A 27 9.49 -1.61 16.32
N GLY A 28 9.23 -2.41 15.27
CA GLY A 28 9.14 -3.86 15.42
C GLY A 28 10.42 -4.45 16.03
N PRO A 29 10.41 -5.72 16.43
CA PRO A 29 11.58 -6.35 17.03
C PRO A 29 12.76 -6.36 16.07
N VAL A 30 13.91 -5.96 16.59
CA VAL A 30 15.19 -5.91 15.86
C VAL A 30 15.68 -7.33 15.59
N VAL A 31 16.14 -7.60 14.37
CA VAL A 31 16.78 -8.88 14.04
C VAL A 31 17.99 -9.11 14.97
N GLY A 32 18.04 -10.27 15.60
CA GLY A 32 19.03 -10.63 16.63
C GLY A 32 18.53 -10.45 18.07
N ALA A 33 17.39 -9.80 18.28
CA ALA A 33 16.76 -9.64 19.60
C ALA A 33 15.70 -10.72 19.87
N PRO A 34 15.33 -10.96 21.14
CA PRO A 34 14.19 -11.81 21.48
C PRO A 34 12.92 -11.36 20.78
N ALA A 35 12.21 -12.30 20.14
CA ALA A 35 10.91 -12.02 19.54
C ALA A 35 9.87 -11.74 20.65
N PRO A 36 8.99 -10.74 20.49
CA PRO A 36 7.91 -10.45 21.44
C PRO A 36 7.05 -11.70 21.66
N GLU A 37 6.67 -11.96 22.92
CA GLU A 37 5.76 -13.07 23.19
C GLU A 37 4.38 -12.78 22.57
N PHE A 38 3.74 -13.82 22.03
CA PHE A 38 2.38 -13.73 21.52
C PHE A 38 1.53 -14.91 21.97
N ALA A 39 0.21 -14.71 21.97
CA ALA A 39 -0.77 -15.75 22.13
C ALA A 39 -1.92 -15.52 21.15
N LEU A 40 -2.02 -16.37 20.13
CA LEU A 40 -3.03 -16.28 19.08
C LEU A 40 -3.99 -17.48 19.13
N THR A 41 -5.13 -17.35 18.45
CA THR A 41 -6.09 -18.44 18.28
C THR A 41 -6.11 -18.87 16.82
N THR A 42 -5.92 -20.17 16.57
CA THR A 42 -6.01 -20.72 15.22
C THR A 42 -7.45 -20.67 14.71
N ILE A 43 -7.62 -20.73 13.38
CA ILE A 43 -8.96 -20.82 12.76
C ILE A 43 -9.74 -22.05 13.22
N ASP A 44 -9.06 -23.07 13.75
CA ASP A 44 -9.62 -24.29 14.35
C ASP A 44 -9.85 -24.19 15.86
N GLY A 45 -9.70 -22.99 16.45
CA GLY A 45 -9.98 -22.72 17.86
C GLY A 45 -8.87 -23.15 18.83
N LYS A 46 -7.68 -23.54 18.34
CA LYS A 46 -6.54 -23.90 19.20
C LYS A 46 -5.76 -22.65 19.58
N ARG A 47 -5.42 -22.52 20.86
CA ARG A 47 -4.49 -21.46 21.31
C ARG A 47 -3.05 -21.84 20.97
N VAL A 48 -2.29 -20.91 20.40
CA VAL A 48 -0.87 -21.06 20.07
C VAL A 48 -0.08 -19.88 20.64
N ARG A 49 1.10 -20.16 21.20
CA ARG A 49 2.00 -19.17 21.80
C ARG A 49 3.39 -19.32 21.23
N LEU A 50 4.19 -18.26 21.27
CA LEU A 50 5.60 -18.33 20.88
C LEU A 50 6.35 -19.42 21.66
N ALA A 51 6.10 -19.53 22.97
CA ALA A 51 6.68 -20.57 23.83
C ALA A 51 6.38 -22.01 23.39
N ASP A 52 5.27 -22.26 22.65
CA ASP A 52 4.91 -23.60 22.18
C ASP A 52 5.83 -24.11 21.06
N TYR A 53 6.65 -23.21 20.48
CA TYR A 53 7.60 -23.50 19.41
C TYR A 53 9.06 -23.55 19.88
N ARG A 54 9.34 -23.42 21.18
CA ARG A 54 10.70 -23.55 21.71
C ARG A 54 11.33 -24.89 21.31
N GLY A 55 12.62 -24.87 20.97
CA GLY A 55 13.31 -26.05 20.44
C GLY A 55 13.10 -26.27 18.93
N ARG A 56 12.32 -25.42 18.25
CA ARG A 56 12.12 -25.46 16.79
C ARG A 56 12.34 -24.07 16.18
N THR A 57 12.82 -24.04 14.94
CA THR A 57 12.77 -22.80 14.15
C THR A 57 11.30 -22.54 13.80
N LEU A 58 10.81 -21.32 14.04
CA LEU A 58 9.44 -20.91 13.70
C LEU A 58 9.47 -19.89 12.56
N VAL A 59 8.78 -20.22 11.48
CA VAL A 59 8.45 -19.28 10.40
C VAL A 59 7.04 -18.75 10.65
N VAL A 60 6.89 -17.45 10.82
CA VAL A 60 5.60 -16.77 10.93
C VAL A 60 5.36 -15.96 9.67
N ASN A 61 4.28 -16.22 8.95
CA ASN A 61 3.89 -15.44 7.77
C ASN A 61 2.62 -14.66 8.07
N VAL A 62 2.67 -13.34 7.99
CA VAL A 62 1.54 -12.44 8.23
C VAL A 62 0.94 -12.03 6.89
N TRP A 63 -0.35 -12.28 6.69
CA TRP A 63 -0.98 -12.22 5.36
C TRP A 63 -2.48 -11.84 5.41
N GLY A 64 -3.08 -11.71 4.22
CA GLY A 64 -4.53 -11.62 4.03
C GLY A 64 -4.95 -12.16 2.66
N SER A 65 -6.14 -12.73 2.54
CA SER A 65 -6.63 -13.35 1.29
C SER A 65 -6.82 -12.35 0.16
N TRP A 66 -7.04 -11.08 0.53
CA TRP A 66 -7.14 -9.92 -0.34
C TRP A 66 -5.79 -9.39 -0.82
N CYS A 67 -4.67 -9.79 -0.23
CA CYS A 67 -3.33 -9.27 -0.52
C CYS A 67 -2.71 -10.00 -1.73
N PRO A 68 -2.54 -9.35 -2.91
CA PRO A 68 -1.99 -10.00 -4.09
C PRO A 68 -0.59 -10.63 -3.91
N PRO A 69 0.41 -9.94 -3.31
CA PRO A 69 1.73 -10.55 -3.11
C PRO A 69 1.66 -11.76 -2.16
N CYS A 70 0.83 -11.71 -1.12
CA CYS A 70 0.59 -12.83 -0.21
C CYS A 70 0.09 -14.08 -0.97
N ARG A 71 -0.80 -13.89 -1.96
CA ARG A 71 -1.32 -14.98 -2.80
C ARG A 71 -0.27 -15.59 -3.73
N LEU A 72 0.72 -14.81 -4.15
CA LEU A 72 1.81 -15.25 -5.02
C LEU A 72 2.82 -16.11 -4.26
N GLU A 73 3.22 -15.70 -3.04
CA GLU A 73 4.21 -16.45 -2.24
C GLU A 73 3.65 -17.72 -1.58
N THR A 74 2.33 -17.90 -1.53
CA THR A 74 1.67 -19.02 -0.85
C THR A 74 2.20 -20.38 -1.33
N SER A 75 2.46 -20.56 -2.64
CA SER A 75 2.97 -21.83 -3.17
C SER A 75 4.38 -22.13 -2.70
N ASP A 76 5.24 -21.12 -2.63
CA ASP A 76 6.62 -21.24 -2.19
C ASP A 76 6.70 -21.53 -0.69
N LEU A 77 5.90 -20.82 0.12
CA LEU A 77 5.74 -21.08 1.55
C LEU A 77 5.24 -22.51 1.82
N ASN A 78 4.24 -22.98 1.08
CA ASN A 78 3.74 -24.35 1.21
C ASN A 78 4.80 -25.40 0.85
N ALA A 79 5.53 -25.18 -0.24
CA ALA A 79 6.59 -26.09 -0.67
C ALA A 79 7.71 -26.16 0.37
N GLU A 80 8.10 -25.03 0.96
CA GLU A 80 9.12 -24.99 2.00
C GLU A 80 8.63 -25.58 3.33
N ALA A 81 7.39 -25.29 3.74
CA ALA A 81 6.79 -25.90 4.94
C ALA A 81 6.74 -27.43 4.84
N ALA A 82 6.37 -27.96 3.67
CA ALA A 82 6.37 -29.40 3.43
C ALA A 82 7.79 -29.99 3.45
N ALA A 83 8.77 -29.31 2.84
CA ALA A 83 10.16 -29.76 2.82
C ALA A 83 10.81 -29.77 4.22
N GLN A 84 10.46 -28.81 5.06
CA GLN A 84 11.12 -28.59 6.36
C GLN A 84 10.42 -29.26 7.56
N ALA A 85 9.27 -29.90 7.35
CA ALA A 85 8.45 -30.49 8.41
C ALA A 85 9.22 -31.50 9.30
N ALA A 86 10.15 -32.25 8.71
CA ALA A 86 10.98 -33.24 9.42
C ALA A 86 12.29 -32.65 10.02
N HIS A 87 12.58 -31.37 9.75
CA HIS A 87 13.86 -30.73 10.09
C HIS A 87 13.75 -29.76 11.28
N GLY A 88 12.75 -29.98 12.16
CA GLY A 88 12.58 -29.15 13.35
C GLY A 88 12.12 -27.72 13.05
N VAL A 89 11.50 -27.49 11.88
CA VAL A 89 10.93 -26.19 11.51
C VAL A 89 9.41 -26.24 11.65
N ALA A 90 8.82 -25.18 12.19
CA ALA A 90 7.38 -24.97 12.28
C ALA A 90 6.99 -23.78 11.42
N PHE A 91 5.81 -23.84 10.81
CA PHE A 91 5.19 -22.73 10.11
C PHE A 91 3.90 -22.34 10.82
N LEU A 92 3.63 -21.04 10.88
CA LEU A 92 2.39 -20.45 11.38
C LEU A 92 2.02 -19.29 10.45
N GLY A 93 0.87 -19.39 9.80
CA GLY A 93 0.30 -18.22 9.13
C GLY A 93 -0.55 -17.41 10.10
N VAL A 94 -0.53 -16.09 9.95
CA VAL A 94 -1.24 -15.13 10.80
C VAL A 94 -2.02 -14.19 9.89
N ASP A 95 -3.33 -14.37 9.86
CA ASP A 95 -4.27 -13.57 9.10
C ASP A 95 -4.65 -12.28 9.86
N THR A 96 -4.84 -11.20 9.12
CA THR A 96 -5.05 -9.83 9.60
C THR A 96 -6.50 -9.50 10.01
N THR A 97 -7.19 -10.45 10.65
CA THR A 97 -8.59 -10.36 11.12
C THR A 97 -9.68 -10.49 10.04
N GLU A 98 -9.45 -11.25 8.98
CA GLU A 98 -10.53 -11.66 8.09
C GLU A 98 -11.54 -12.58 8.82
N PRO A 99 -12.81 -12.61 8.38
CA PRO A 99 -13.76 -13.60 8.89
C PRO A 99 -13.19 -15.02 8.74
N VAL A 100 -13.28 -15.84 9.79
CA VAL A 100 -12.75 -17.23 9.80
C VAL A 100 -13.21 -18.04 8.59
N ALA A 101 -14.43 -17.81 8.10
CA ALA A 101 -14.95 -18.46 6.89
C ALA A 101 -14.14 -18.10 5.63
N THR A 102 -13.73 -16.84 5.47
CA THR A 102 -12.88 -16.36 4.37
C THR A 102 -11.51 -17.02 4.42
N VAL A 103 -10.86 -17.03 5.59
CA VAL A 103 -9.55 -17.66 5.79
C VAL A 103 -9.62 -19.15 5.48
N ARG A 104 -10.64 -19.86 5.99
CA ARG A 104 -10.84 -21.30 5.70
C ARG A 104 -11.02 -21.58 4.20
N ALA A 105 -11.80 -20.75 3.50
CA ALA A 105 -12.01 -20.91 2.07
C ALA A 105 -10.70 -20.72 1.28
N PHE A 106 -9.88 -19.75 1.67
CA PHE A 106 -8.58 -19.52 1.06
C PHE A 106 -7.59 -20.66 1.32
N VAL A 107 -7.45 -21.08 2.58
CA VAL A 107 -6.60 -22.21 3.01
C VAL A 107 -6.92 -23.48 2.24
N ALA A 108 -8.21 -23.81 2.11
CA ALA A 108 -8.66 -24.96 1.34
C ALA A 108 -8.34 -24.81 -0.16
N ALA A 109 -8.60 -23.64 -0.74
CA ALA A 109 -8.35 -23.37 -2.16
C ALA A 109 -6.86 -23.42 -2.52
N LYS A 110 -5.98 -23.05 -1.59
CA LYS A 110 -4.52 -23.02 -1.77
C LYS A 110 -3.81 -24.25 -1.20
N ALA A 111 -4.56 -25.21 -0.65
CA ALA A 111 -4.05 -26.41 0.00
C ALA A 111 -2.92 -26.11 1.02
N ILE A 112 -3.11 -25.10 1.87
CA ILE A 112 -2.10 -24.69 2.85
C ILE A 112 -1.92 -25.78 3.91
N VAL A 113 -0.66 -26.19 4.13
CA VAL A 113 -0.31 -27.39 4.93
C VAL A 113 0.05 -27.10 6.39
N TYR A 114 0.05 -25.82 6.79
CA TYR A 114 0.43 -25.38 8.13
C TYR A 114 -0.70 -24.56 8.81
N PRO A 115 -0.75 -24.53 10.16
CA PRO A 115 -1.80 -23.85 10.89
C PRO A 115 -1.91 -22.36 10.56
N GLN A 116 -3.15 -21.86 10.56
CA GLN A 116 -3.47 -20.44 10.42
C GLN A 116 -4.09 -19.91 11.71
N ALA A 117 -3.60 -18.77 12.17
CA ALA A 117 -4.18 -18.01 13.27
C ALA A 117 -4.72 -16.67 12.78
N ALA A 118 -5.65 -16.10 13.54
CA ALA A 118 -6.04 -14.71 13.37
C ALA A 118 -5.25 -13.85 14.35
N THR A 119 -4.86 -12.64 13.93
CA THR A 119 -4.44 -11.61 14.89
C THR A 119 -5.60 -11.30 15.82
N ASP A 120 -5.31 -10.73 16.99
CA ASP A 120 -6.35 -10.20 17.85
C ASP A 120 -7.02 -8.96 17.20
N GLU A 121 -8.32 -8.75 17.46
CA GLU A 121 -9.06 -7.57 16.99
C GLU A 121 -8.45 -6.26 17.49
N ALA A 122 -7.74 -6.32 18.62
CA ALA A 122 -7.06 -5.19 19.18
C ALA A 122 -5.77 -4.84 18.41
N GLY A 123 -5.31 -5.63 17.44
CA GLY A 123 -4.07 -5.43 16.67
C GLY A 123 -2.78 -5.52 17.48
N GLU A 124 -2.76 -6.20 18.64
CA GLU A 124 -1.61 -6.31 19.53
C GLU A 124 -0.44 -7.04 18.87
N PHE A 125 -0.67 -8.19 18.22
CA PHE A 125 0.39 -8.88 17.48
C PHE A 125 1.01 -7.99 16.39
N VAL A 126 0.17 -7.34 15.59
CA VAL A 126 0.59 -6.44 14.50
C VAL A 126 1.44 -5.29 15.05
N ARG A 127 1.01 -4.66 16.16
CA ARG A 127 1.77 -3.59 16.81
C ARG A 127 3.07 -4.09 17.43
N ALA A 128 3.04 -5.18 18.19
CA ALA A 128 4.20 -5.71 18.89
C ALA A 128 5.32 -6.10 17.92
N TYR A 129 4.94 -6.62 16.76
CA TYR A 129 5.87 -6.98 15.69
C TYR A 129 6.13 -5.85 14.68
N GLY A 130 5.53 -4.67 14.88
CA GLY A 130 5.66 -3.52 13.99
C GLY A 130 5.27 -3.83 12.54
N ILE A 131 4.29 -4.70 12.32
CA ILE A 131 3.83 -5.12 10.99
C ILE A 131 3.02 -3.96 10.39
N ARG A 132 3.55 -3.36 9.32
CA ARG A 132 2.88 -2.27 8.60
C ARG A 132 2.44 -2.66 7.20
N ASN A 133 3.05 -3.70 6.66
CA ASN A 133 2.88 -4.12 5.30
C ASN A 133 2.72 -5.64 5.18
N PHE A 134 2.09 -6.07 4.09
CA PHE A 134 1.79 -7.47 3.83
C PHE A 134 2.28 -7.90 2.44
N PRO A 135 2.88 -9.09 2.32
CA PRO A 135 3.17 -10.02 3.41
C PRO A 135 4.32 -9.54 4.30
N THR A 136 4.37 -10.06 5.53
CA THR A 136 5.58 -10.01 6.36
C THR A 136 5.91 -11.41 6.85
N THR A 137 7.12 -11.89 6.57
CA THR A 137 7.62 -13.18 7.06
C THR A 137 8.70 -12.97 8.12
N LEU A 138 8.55 -13.66 9.24
CA LEU A 138 9.48 -13.66 10.37
C LEU A 138 10.06 -15.06 10.52
N VAL A 139 11.37 -15.15 10.75
CA VAL A 139 12.04 -16.42 11.08
C VAL A 139 12.66 -16.31 12.46
N ILE A 140 12.17 -17.11 13.39
CA ILE A 140 12.55 -17.12 14.79
C ILE A 140 13.27 -18.43 15.08
N ASP A 141 14.41 -18.37 15.76
CA ASP A 141 15.19 -19.56 16.10
C ASP A 141 14.60 -20.34 17.28
N PRO A 142 15.13 -21.55 17.56
CA PRO A 142 14.66 -22.35 18.68
C PRO A 142 14.76 -21.73 20.09
N GLN A 143 15.56 -20.68 20.35
CA GLN A 143 15.52 -19.97 21.65
C GLN A 143 14.50 -18.82 21.67
N GLY A 144 13.86 -18.51 20.55
CA GLY A 144 12.93 -17.40 20.44
C GLY A 144 13.57 -16.10 20.01
N ILE A 145 14.77 -16.13 19.41
CA ILE A 145 15.41 -14.94 18.85
C ILE A 145 14.96 -14.75 17.40
N LEU A 146 14.57 -13.53 17.04
CA LEU A 146 14.26 -13.18 15.66
C LEU A 146 15.55 -13.19 14.83
N ARG A 147 15.62 -14.05 13.80
CA ARG A 147 16.82 -14.20 12.94
C ARG A 147 16.65 -13.65 11.54
N ALA A 148 15.42 -13.53 11.07
CA ALA A 148 15.12 -12.81 9.84
C ALA A 148 13.74 -12.17 9.92
N ARG A 149 13.64 -11.02 9.26
CA ARG A 149 12.40 -10.32 8.95
C ARG A 149 12.46 -10.05 7.46
N HIS A 150 11.35 -10.27 6.78
CA HIS A 150 11.21 -9.91 5.38
C HIS A 150 9.83 -9.31 5.22
N ALA A 151 9.79 -8.01 4.95
CA ALA A 151 8.58 -7.26 4.75
C ALA A 151 8.59 -6.66 3.35
N ASP A 152 7.40 -6.42 2.82
CA ASP A 152 7.15 -5.59 1.65
C ASP A 152 7.32 -6.20 0.25
N ASN A 153 7.57 -7.51 0.14
CA ASN A 153 7.39 -8.22 -1.12
C ASN A 153 7.17 -9.73 -0.97
N VAL A 154 6.91 -10.40 -2.10
CA VAL A 154 6.97 -11.86 -2.26
C VAL A 154 8.36 -12.33 -1.84
N LEU A 155 8.41 -13.19 -0.82
CA LEU A 155 9.65 -13.81 -0.38
C LEU A 155 10.01 -15.00 -1.30
N PRO A 156 11.13 -14.97 -2.05
CA PRO A 156 11.53 -16.11 -2.86
C PRO A 156 11.87 -17.31 -1.97
N ARG A 157 11.47 -18.50 -2.39
CA ARG A 157 11.73 -19.74 -1.64
C ARG A 157 13.20 -19.94 -1.25
N ALA A 158 14.14 -19.60 -2.13
CA ALA A 158 15.57 -19.74 -1.87
C ALA A 158 16.04 -18.83 -0.71
N GLN A 159 15.53 -17.60 -0.64
CA GLN A 159 15.83 -16.67 0.45
C GLN A 159 15.20 -17.14 1.77
N LEU A 160 13.94 -17.62 1.73
CA LEU A 160 13.31 -18.23 2.90
C LEU A 160 14.13 -19.41 3.43
N HIS A 161 14.59 -20.28 2.55
CA HIS A 161 15.44 -21.41 2.91
C HIS A 161 16.74 -20.94 3.58
N ALA A 162 17.40 -19.91 3.03
CA ALA A 162 18.60 -19.33 3.62
C ALA A 162 18.35 -18.78 5.04
N TYR A 163 17.22 -18.10 5.27
CA TYR A 163 16.83 -17.65 6.60
C TYR A 163 16.64 -18.79 7.59
N ILE A 164 15.96 -19.87 7.18
CA ILE A 164 15.73 -21.05 8.02
C ILE A 164 17.05 -21.71 8.41
N VAL A 165 17.94 -21.93 7.43
CA VAL A 165 19.26 -22.55 7.65
C VAL A 165 20.11 -21.69 8.59
N ALA A 166 20.13 -20.38 8.40
CA ALA A 166 20.84 -19.48 9.29
C ALA A 166 20.28 -19.51 10.72
N ALA A 167 18.95 -19.49 10.87
CA ALA A 167 18.30 -19.53 12.17
C ALA A 167 18.59 -20.84 12.93
N GLN A 168 18.61 -21.98 12.23
CA GLN A 168 19.04 -23.27 12.80
C GLN A 168 20.52 -23.26 13.25
N ALA A 169 21.35 -22.44 12.60
CA ALA A 169 22.74 -22.22 12.98
C ALA A 169 22.92 -21.07 14.01
N TRP A 170 21.83 -20.54 14.58
CA TRP A 170 21.82 -19.42 15.53
C TRP A 170 22.39 -18.11 14.96
N LYS A 171 22.27 -17.94 13.65
CA LYS A 171 22.73 -16.77 12.89
C LYS A 171 21.56 -16.05 12.24
N SER A 172 21.75 -14.78 11.96
CA SER A 172 20.88 -14.04 11.04
C SER A 172 21.46 -14.17 9.62
N ALA A 173 20.64 -14.57 8.65
CA ALA A 173 21.07 -14.59 7.25
C ALA A 173 20.86 -13.22 6.62
N PRO A 174 21.85 -12.68 5.90
CA PRO A 174 21.63 -11.50 5.08
C PRO A 174 20.72 -11.84 3.90
N LEU A 175 20.04 -10.83 3.40
CA LEU A 175 19.48 -10.86 2.05
C LEU A 175 20.61 -10.87 1.05
N THR A 176 20.54 -11.80 0.09
CA THR A 176 21.64 -12.02 -0.86
C THR A 176 21.38 -11.39 -2.23
N SER A 177 20.33 -10.58 -2.37
CA SER A 177 20.03 -9.93 -3.65
C SER A 177 21.07 -8.86 -3.97
N ALA A 178 21.34 -8.67 -5.26
CA ALA A 178 22.25 -7.63 -5.72
C ALA A 178 21.74 -6.23 -5.33
N PHE A 179 20.42 -6.04 -5.38
CA PHE A 179 19.79 -4.78 -5.02
C PHE A 179 19.92 -4.47 -3.52
N GLN A 180 19.63 -5.44 -2.63
CA GLN A 180 19.85 -5.23 -1.19
C GLN A 180 21.34 -5.01 -0.88
N THR A 181 22.24 -5.75 -1.53
CA THR A 181 23.68 -5.55 -1.36
C THR A 181 24.11 -4.13 -1.73
N GLN A 182 23.50 -3.54 -2.75
CA GLN A 182 23.74 -2.15 -3.13
C GLN A 182 23.24 -1.17 -2.06
N LEU A 183 22.04 -1.37 -1.52
CA LEU A 183 21.48 -0.56 -0.43
C LEU A 183 22.35 -0.64 0.83
N ASP A 184 22.74 -1.85 1.24
CA ASP A 184 23.61 -2.10 2.39
C ASP A 184 24.96 -1.39 2.24
N ALA A 185 25.56 -1.44 1.05
CA ALA A 185 26.82 -0.75 0.78
C ALA A 185 26.69 0.78 0.82
N LEU A 186 25.56 1.31 0.33
CA LEU A 186 25.26 2.73 0.31
C LEU A 186 25.06 3.27 1.74
N LEU A 187 24.40 2.51 2.60
CA LEU A 187 24.05 2.92 3.98
C LEU A 187 25.08 2.49 5.03
N ALA A 188 26.14 1.79 4.63
CA ALA A 188 27.17 1.28 5.54
C ALA A 188 27.78 2.39 6.43
N PRO A 189 27.63 2.35 7.77
CA PRO A 189 28.11 3.41 8.66
C PRO A 189 29.62 3.67 8.56
N ALA A 190 30.41 2.64 8.24
CA ALA A 190 31.86 2.75 8.05
C ALA A 190 32.26 3.70 6.91
N SER A 191 31.35 3.98 5.96
CA SER A 191 31.54 4.94 4.86
C SER A 191 31.45 6.41 5.33
N TYR A 192 30.98 6.64 6.57
CA TYR A 192 30.67 7.96 7.12
C TYR A 192 31.38 8.17 8.47
N PRO A 193 32.65 8.60 8.47
CA PRO A 193 33.37 8.88 9.70
C PRO A 193 32.83 10.18 10.33
N PHE A 194 31.90 10.04 11.26
CA PHE A 194 31.35 11.13 12.07
C PHE A 194 32.31 11.61 13.18
N ALA A 195 33.61 11.45 12.97
CA ALA A 195 34.66 11.80 13.91
C ALA A 195 35.81 12.50 13.16
N GLY A 196 36.60 13.28 13.89
CA GLY A 196 37.71 14.05 13.33
C GLY A 196 37.45 15.55 13.42
N ASP A 197 38.04 16.32 12.51
CA ASP A 197 37.86 17.77 12.52
C ASP A 197 36.42 18.19 12.10
N PRO A 198 35.97 19.40 12.48
CA PRO A 198 34.64 19.88 12.14
C PRO A 198 34.30 19.87 10.65
N ALA A 199 35.28 20.05 9.75
CA ALA A 199 35.02 20.05 8.31
C ALA A 199 34.78 18.62 7.78
N ALA A 200 35.52 17.64 8.28
CA ALA A 200 35.32 16.23 7.99
C ALA A 200 33.93 15.77 8.45
N VAL A 201 33.50 16.16 9.66
CA VAL A 201 32.17 15.81 10.20
C VAL A 201 31.06 16.40 9.33
N ARG A 202 31.16 17.69 8.93
CA ARG A 202 30.18 18.31 8.01
C ARG A 202 30.09 17.60 6.66
N SER A 203 31.25 17.26 6.08
CA SER A 203 31.33 16.50 4.83
C SER A 203 30.72 15.10 4.96
N ALA A 204 30.98 14.41 6.07
CA ALA A 204 30.40 13.09 6.36
C ALA A 204 28.88 13.17 6.48
N ALA A 205 28.33 14.17 7.18
CA ALA A 205 26.89 14.37 7.30
C ALA A 205 26.22 14.66 5.95
N ALA A 206 26.83 15.51 5.11
CA ALA A 206 26.31 15.78 3.77
C ALA A 206 26.31 14.54 2.87
N ARG A 207 27.38 13.72 2.91
CA ARG A 207 27.44 12.45 2.16
C ARG A 207 26.44 11.43 2.68
N ALA A 208 26.25 11.33 3.99
CA ALA A 208 25.26 10.45 4.60
C ALA A 208 23.83 10.84 4.16
N ALA A 209 23.50 12.13 4.19
CA ALA A 209 22.22 12.64 3.72
C ALA A 209 21.98 12.34 2.23
N ALA A 210 23.01 12.49 1.39
CA ALA A 210 22.92 12.17 -0.04
C ALA A 210 22.76 10.66 -0.29
N ALA A 211 23.40 9.81 0.52
CA ALA A 211 23.29 8.37 0.42
C ALA A 211 21.91 7.86 0.84
N ILE A 212 21.33 8.41 1.91
CA ILE A 212 19.94 8.14 2.31
C ILE A 212 19.00 8.52 1.18
N ALA A 213 19.10 9.74 0.64
CA ALA A 213 18.27 10.17 -0.48
C ALA A 213 18.46 9.28 -1.72
N GLN A 214 19.67 8.79 -1.99
CA GLN A 214 19.91 7.85 -3.09
C GLN A 214 19.30 6.47 -2.82
N ALA A 215 19.28 5.99 -1.58
CA ALA A 215 18.62 4.74 -1.20
C ALA A 215 17.10 4.87 -1.36
N GLU A 216 16.50 5.93 -0.84
CA GLU A 216 15.06 6.23 -0.97
C GLU A 216 14.64 6.32 -2.45
N ASN A 217 15.37 7.08 -3.27
CA ASN A 217 15.10 7.14 -4.71
C ASN A 217 15.26 5.78 -5.39
N ALA A 218 16.28 5.01 -5.01
CA ALA A 218 16.48 3.67 -5.55
C ALA A 218 15.34 2.72 -5.15
N LEU A 219 14.76 2.85 -3.95
CA LEU A 219 13.59 2.08 -3.52
C LEU A 219 12.33 2.50 -4.29
N ASP A 220 12.11 3.80 -4.48
CA ASP A 220 11.00 4.34 -5.26
C ASP A 220 11.07 3.90 -6.74
N ASP A 221 12.27 3.90 -7.32
CA ASP A 221 12.51 3.44 -8.69
C ASP A 221 12.48 1.90 -8.80
N ALA A 222 13.03 1.19 -7.80
CA ALA A 222 13.01 -0.27 -7.73
C ALA A 222 11.63 -0.85 -7.39
N MET A 223 10.61 -0.02 -7.22
CA MET A 223 9.24 -0.48 -7.42
C MET A 223 9.03 -1.08 -8.83
N ASP A 224 9.90 -0.76 -9.81
CA ASP A 224 10.03 -1.36 -11.15
C ASP A 224 10.97 -2.57 -11.21
N ASP A 225 11.72 -2.88 -10.13
CA ASP A 225 12.51 -4.11 -10.07
C ASP A 225 11.58 -5.30 -9.83
N THR A 226 11.51 -6.14 -10.85
CA THR A 226 10.75 -7.38 -10.91
C THR A 226 11.10 -8.41 -9.83
N SER A 227 12.24 -8.25 -9.15
CA SER A 227 12.64 -9.10 -8.03
C SER A 227 12.02 -8.64 -6.70
N ARG A 228 12.02 -7.32 -6.45
CA ARG A 228 11.81 -6.69 -5.13
C ARG A 228 12.34 -7.55 -3.98
N ASP A 229 13.55 -8.04 -4.15
CA ASP A 229 14.29 -8.87 -3.20
C ASP A 229 14.99 -7.99 -2.14
N HIS A 230 14.32 -7.01 -1.57
CA HIS A 230 14.85 -6.11 -0.55
C HIS A 230 14.04 -6.17 0.74
N ASP A 231 14.64 -5.76 1.85
CA ASP A 231 13.99 -5.58 3.14
C ASP A 231 13.91 -4.09 3.44
N LEU A 232 12.72 -3.53 3.16
CA LEU A 232 12.44 -2.12 3.40
C LEU A 232 12.62 -1.76 4.87
N ILE A 233 12.35 -2.67 5.79
CA ILE A 233 12.42 -2.36 7.22
C ILE A 233 13.86 -2.30 7.68
N LYS A 234 14.68 -3.27 7.26
CA LYS A 234 16.12 -3.19 7.48
C LYS A 234 16.71 -1.91 6.86
N THR A 235 16.36 -1.63 5.61
CA THR A 235 16.89 -0.46 4.89
C THR A 235 16.49 0.82 5.60
N HIS A 236 15.23 0.94 6.03
CA HIS A 236 14.76 2.08 6.81
C HIS A 236 15.44 2.19 8.17
N GLU A 237 15.64 1.07 8.89
CA GLU A 237 16.40 1.06 10.15
C GLU A 237 17.85 1.55 9.95
N GLU A 238 18.49 1.19 8.84
CA GLU A 238 19.83 1.65 8.46
C GLU A 238 19.84 3.15 8.11
N GLU A 239 18.85 3.63 7.35
CA GLU A 239 18.64 5.05 7.05
C GLU A 239 18.48 5.88 8.33
N GLU A 240 17.58 5.48 9.23
CA GLU A 240 17.31 6.17 10.49
C GLU A 240 18.54 6.15 11.40
N THR A 241 19.24 5.02 11.51
CA THR A 241 20.47 4.92 12.30
C THR A 241 21.55 5.86 11.77
N LEU A 242 21.74 5.88 10.46
CA LEU A 242 22.72 6.75 9.80
C LEU A 242 22.33 8.23 9.95
N ARG A 243 21.05 8.56 9.81
CA ARG A 243 20.49 9.90 9.99
C ARG A 243 20.69 10.41 11.41
N ALA A 244 20.35 9.62 12.42
CA ALA A 244 20.52 9.97 13.82
C ALA A 244 22.01 10.22 14.15
N ALA A 245 22.92 9.38 13.65
CA ALA A 245 24.35 9.59 13.80
C ALA A 245 24.83 10.89 13.13
N ALA A 246 24.34 11.19 11.92
CA ALA A 246 24.65 12.44 11.22
C ALA A 246 24.14 13.67 11.98
N ILE A 247 22.90 13.64 12.50
CA ILE A 247 22.33 14.72 13.32
C ILE A 247 23.18 14.97 14.56
N ALA A 248 23.49 13.91 15.31
CA ALA A 248 24.27 14.00 16.55
C ALA A 248 25.66 14.59 16.32
N ALA A 249 26.32 14.19 15.24
CA ALA A 249 27.67 14.66 14.90
C ALA A 249 27.68 16.07 14.31
N LEU A 250 26.71 16.40 13.45
CA LEU A 250 26.62 17.70 12.78
C LEU A 250 26.19 18.83 13.74
N ALA A 251 25.28 18.54 14.68
CA ALA A 251 24.72 19.54 15.59
C ALA A 251 25.74 20.46 16.29
N PRO A 252 26.85 19.98 16.89
CA PRO A 252 27.83 20.84 17.54
C PRO A 252 28.76 21.61 16.59
N VAL A 253 28.85 21.21 15.31
CA VAL A 253 29.81 21.76 14.34
C VAL A 253 29.16 22.50 13.16
N ALA A 254 27.82 22.59 13.16
CA ALA A 254 27.03 23.31 12.18
C ALA A 254 27.17 24.82 12.39
N VAL A 255 27.95 25.46 11.52
CA VAL A 255 28.28 26.89 11.67
C VAL A 255 27.74 27.74 10.53
N SER A 256 27.73 27.20 9.31
CA SER A 256 27.20 27.92 8.13
C SER A 256 25.68 27.75 8.02
N ASP A 257 25.05 28.63 7.23
CA ASP A 257 23.62 28.47 6.91
C ASP A 257 23.35 27.16 6.17
N ALA A 258 24.28 26.70 5.32
CA ALA A 258 24.18 25.41 4.66
C ALA A 258 24.20 24.25 5.66
N ASP A 259 25.08 24.29 6.66
CA ASP A 259 25.14 23.23 7.69
C ASP A 259 23.88 23.21 8.55
N ARG A 260 23.39 24.40 8.92
CA ARG A 260 22.18 24.55 9.73
C ARG A 260 20.93 24.17 8.95
N ALA A 261 20.90 24.42 7.64
CA ALA A 261 19.82 23.98 6.75
C ALA A 261 19.82 22.45 6.64
N LEU A 262 20.98 21.83 6.39
CA LEU A 262 21.12 20.38 6.33
C LEU A 262 20.70 19.71 7.65
N LEU A 263 21.16 20.24 8.79
CA LEU A 263 20.77 19.73 10.11
C LEU A 263 19.25 19.84 10.34
N ALA A 264 18.64 20.95 9.92
CA ALA A 264 17.20 21.14 10.04
C ALA A 264 16.43 20.17 9.14
N ARG A 265 16.89 19.94 7.90
CA ARG A 265 16.29 18.95 7.00
C ARG A 265 16.36 17.54 7.59
N LEU A 266 17.54 17.09 8.05
CA LEU A 266 17.71 15.78 8.67
C LEU A 266 16.78 15.57 9.88
N ARG A 267 16.57 16.61 10.70
CA ARG A 267 15.61 16.56 11.81
C ARG A 267 14.16 16.50 11.34
N GLY A 268 13.85 17.16 10.23
CA GLY A 268 12.55 17.05 9.57
C GLY A 268 12.29 15.62 9.10
N ASP A 269 13.28 15.01 8.45
CA ASP A 269 13.22 13.62 7.96
C ASP A 269 13.02 12.63 9.12
N GLU A 270 13.79 12.79 10.21
CA GLU A 270 13.65 11.99 11.44
C GLU A 270 12.25 12.13 12.06
N ALA A 271 11.73 13.36 12.17
CA ALA A 271 10.38 13.59 12.70
C ALA A 271 9.28 13.02 11.79
N SER A 272 9.44 13.13 10.48
CA SER A 272 8.55 12.58 9.46
C SER A 272 8.47 11.05 9.57
N ALA A 273 9.60 10.37 9.73
CA ALA A 273 9.66 8.92 9.93
C ALA A 273 8.92 8.45 11.21
N LEU A 274 8.94 9.27 12.26
CA LEU A 274 8.20 9.04 13.51
C LEU A 274 6.71 9.40 13.42
N GLY A 275 6.27 10.01 12.31
CA GLY A 275 4.91 10.53 12.13
C GLY A 275 4.61 11.79 12.95
N ASP A 276 5.64 12.48 13.47
CA ASP A 276 5.49 13.78 14.11
C ASP A 276 5.51 14.88 13.04
N TRP A 277 4.40 14.97 12.29
CA TRP A 277 4.25 15.90 11.17
C TRP A 277 4.42 17.36 11.56
N LYS A 278 4.13 17.70 12.83
CA LYS A 278 4.28 19.07 13.33
C LYS A 278 5.75 19.41 13.58
N ALA A 279 6.51 18.49 14.17
CA ALA A 279 7.96 18.68 14.31
C ALA A 279 8.65 18.67 12.94
N ALA A 280 8.21 17.80 12.03
CA ALA A 280 8.72 17.73 10.67
C ALA A 280 8.53 19.07 9.93
N ASP A 281 7.30 19.59 9.90
CA ASP A 281 6.96 20.90 9.33
C ASP A 281 7.85 22.03 9.89
N ALA A 282 7.96 22.13 11.22
CA ALA A 282 8.78 23.16 11.85
C ALA A 282 10.27 23.08 11.43
N ALA A 283 10.79 21.86 11.30
CA ALA A 283 12.17 21.61 10.92
C ALA A 283 12.41 21.90 9.43
N TYR A 284 11.52 21.48 8.52
CA TYR A 284 11.62 21.80 7.10
C TYR A 284 11.45 23.30 6.84
N ALA A 285 10.51 23.97 7.52
CA ALA A 285 10.37 25.42 7.44
C ALA A 285 11.65 26.14 7.91
N GLN A 286 12.36 25.61 8.90
CA GLN A 286 13.68 26.13 9.28
C GLN A 286 14.72 25.89 8.19
N ALA A 287 14.78 24.69 7.61
CA ALA A 287 15.70 24.37 6.52
C ALA A 287 15.50 25.32 5.33
N LEU A 288 14.24 25.52 4.91
CA LEU A 288 13.88 26.36 3.77
C LEU A 288 14.10 27.86 4.01
N ARG A 289 14.04 28.34 5.26
CA ARG A 289 14.46 29.72 5.60
C ARG A 289 15.95 29.94 5.40
N LEU A 290 16.77 28.92 5.66
CA LEU A 290 18.24 28.99 5.56
C LEU A 290 18.73 28.64 4.15
N ALA A 291 18.03 27.74 3.45
CA ALA A 291 18.31 27.31 2.09
C ALA A 291 17.02 27.20 1.27
N PRO A 292 16.48 28.30 0.73
CA PRO A 292 15.24 28.29 -0.09
C PRO A 292 15.33 27.52 -1.42
N GLY A 293 16.51 27.01 -1.75
CA GLY A 293 16.78 26.17 -2.91
C GLY A 293 16.89 24.68 -2.60
N ASP A 294 16.75 24.28 -1.33
CA ASP A 294 16.77 22.86 -0.93
C ASP A 294 15.49 22.17 -1.43
N LEU A 295 15.61 21.45 -2.53
CA LEU A 295 14.49 20.79 -3.19
C LEU A 295 13.97 19.57 -2.40
N ASP A 296 14.86 18.92 -1.64
CA ASP A 296 14.49 17.77 -0.82
C ASP A 296 13.65 18.26 0.38
N ALA A 297 14.08 19.36 1.03
CA ALA A 297 13.28 20.02 2.06
C ALA A 297 11.93 20.53 1.52
N LEU A 298 11.89 21.06 0.29
CA LEU A 298 10.61 21.50 -0.32
C LEU A 298 9.66 20.33 -0.54
N ALA A 299 10.14 19.22 -1.12
CA ALA A 299 9.32 18.05 -1.36
C ALA A 299 8.81 17.43 -0.05
N ALA A 300 9.68 17.35 0.96
CA ALA A 300 9.32 16.79 2.25
C ALA A 300 8.36 17.70 3.05
N ASP A 301 8.54 19.03 3.01
CA ASP A 301 7.60 19.99 3.62
C ASP A 301 6.21 19.89 2.99
N ALA A 302 6.11 19.79 1.66
CA ALA A 302 4.84 19.63 0.96
C ALA A 302 4.08 18.39 1.46
N TYR A 303 4.79 17.27 1.65
CA TYR A 303 4.20 16.06 2.20
C TYR A 303 3.79 16.23 3.66
N ALA A 304 4.66 16.75 4.53
CA ALA A 304 4.36 16.96 5.95
C ALA A 304 3.13 17.87 6.15
N VAL A 305 3.06 18.98 5.41
CA VAL A 305 1.93 19.91 5.42
C VAL A 305 0.63 19.25 4.94
N SER A 306 0.71 18.34 3.95
CA SER A 306 -0.46 17.57 3.52
C SER A 306 -1.00 16.65 4.62
N GLN A 307 -0.12 16.04 5.43
CA GLN A 307 -0.52 15.20 6.57
C GLN A 307 -1.14 16.01 7.70
N LEU A 308 -0.77 17.29 7.82
CA LEU A 308 -1.39 18.24 8.76
C LEU A 308 -2.76 18.76 8.30
N GLY A 309 -3.20 18.42 7.08
CA GLY A 309 -4.49 18.84 6.54
C GLY A 309 -4.54 20.30 6.10
N ASP A 310 -3.42 20.88 5.68
CA ASP A 310 -3.34 22.24 5.12
C ASP A 310 -3.05 22.19 3.60
N PRO A 311 -4.07 21.91 2.77
CA PRO A 311 -3.88 21.75 1.33
C PRO A 311 -3.49 23.07 0.66
N ALA A 312 -3.88 24.23 1.20
CA ALA A 312 -3.52 25.53 0.62
C ALA A 312 -2.01 25.77 0.69
N ARG A 313 -1.39 25.47 1.83
CA ARG A 313 0.07 25.57 1.96
C ARG A 313 0.79 24.48 1.16
N ALA A 314 0.26 23.25 1.11
CA ALA A 314 0.82 22.19 0.27
C ALA A 314 0.87 22.62 -1.21
N VAL A 315 -0.21 23.21 -1.75
CA VAL A 315 -0.24 23.77 -3.11
C VAL A 315 0.85 24.82 -3.33
N ALA A 316 1.04 25.72 -2.37
CA ALA A 316 2.05 26.78 -2.49
C ALA A 316 3.49 26.23 -2.52
N ILE A 317 3.77 25.17 -1.76
CA ILE A 317 5.09 24.52 -1.74
C ILE A 317 5.30 23.69 -3.00
N ASP A 318 4.34 22.85 -3.37
CA ASP A 318 4.41 22.01 -4.57
C ASP A 318 4.52 22.85 -5.85
N ALA A 319 3.85 24.01 -5.91
CA ALA A 319 3.99 24.94 -7.03
C ALA A 319 5.41 25.50 -7.15
N GLN A 320 6.07 25.79 -6.02
CA GLN A 320 7.47 26.22 -6.01
C GLN A 320 8.39 25.09 -6.45
N LEU A 321 8.16 23.86 -5.99
CA LEU A 321 8.93 22.69 -6.39
C LEU A 321 8.80 22.44 -7.90
N ALA A 322 7.58 22.45 -8.44
CA ALA A 322 7.31 22.28 -9.86
C ALA A 322 7.94 23.39 -10.72
N ALA A 323 8.01 24.63 -10.22
CA ALA A 323 8.67 25.73 -10.90
C ALA A 323 10.21 25.58 -10.90
N LYS A 324 10.81 25.11 -9.81
CA LYS A 324 12.28 24.96 -9.67
C LYS A 324 12.82 23.70 -10.35
N LYS A 325 12.11 22.57 -10.24
CA LYS A 325 12.48 21.27 -10.81
C LYS A 325 11.26 20.59 -11.44
N PRO A 326 10.86 21.04 -12.65
CA PRO A 326 9.79 20.39 -13.40
C PRO A 326 10.07 18.90 -13.57
N SER A 327 9.19 18.06 -13.01
CA SER A 327 9.31 16.60 -13.05
C SER A 327 7.93 15.95 -12.89
N TYR A 328 7.83 14.66 -13.22
CA TYR A 328 6.61 13.87 -13.00
C TYR A 328 6.10 14.05 -11.56
N TYR A 329 6.95 13.77 -10.57
CA TYR A 329 6.57 13.81 -9.15
C TYR A 329 6.16 15.20 -8.68
N ALA A 330 6.82 16.27 -9.13
CA ALA A 330 6.45 17.63 -8.76
C ALA A 330 5.05 18.01 -9.26
N PHE A 331 4.70 17.67 -10.50
CA PHE A 331 3.36 17.96 -11.04
C PHE A 331 2.29 16.99 -10.51
N ALA A 332 2.65 15.73 -10.25
CA ALA A 332 1.74 14.76 -9.64
C ALA A 332 1.38 15.16 -8.20
N GLY A 333 2.36 15.62 -7.41
CA GLY A 333 2.17 16.18 -6.06
C GLY A 333 1.29 17.43 -6.09
N LEU A 334 1.64 18.40 -6.95
CA LEU A 334 0.86 19.64 -7.12
C LEU A 334 -0.60 19.37 -7.50
N GLY A 335 -0.84 18.45 -8.46
CA GLY A 335 -2.20 18.08 -8.86
C GLY A 335 -3.01 17.47 -7.71
N ARG A 336 -2.38 16.63 -6.89
CA ARG A 336 -3.01 16.07 -5.68
C ARG A 336 -3.34 17.16 -4.66
N ALA A 337 -2.39 18.05 -4.36
CA ALA A 337 -2.59 19.13 -3.41
C ALA A 337 -3.73 20.08 -3.86
N GLN A 338 -3.78 20.39 -5.16
CA GLN A 338 -4.85 21.21 -5.75
C GLN A 338 -6.22 20.50 -5.67
N ALA A 339 -6.27 19.20 -5.96
CA ALA A 339 -7.47 18.39 -5.84
C ALA A 339 -7.98 18.32 -4.38
N ASP A 340 -7.07 18.20 -3.42
CA ASP A 340 -7.39 18.20 -1.99
C ASP A 340 -7.88 19.58 -1.50
N ALA A 341 -7.33 20.66 -2.07
CA ALA A 341 -7.82 22.03 -1.88
C ALA A 341 -9.18 22.30 -2.56
N GLY A 342 -9.66 21.39 -3.41
CA GLY A 342 -10.91 21.53 -4.17
C GLY A 342 -10.78 22.32 -5.48
N ASP A 343 -9.58 22.68 -5.90
CA ASP A 343 -9.32 23.34 -7.18
C ASP A 343 -9.13 22.30 -8.29
N VAL A 344 -10.26 21.74 -8.74
CA VAL A 344 -10.31 20.69 -9.77
C VAL A 344 -9.69 21.15 -11.10
N ALA A 345 -9.88 22.42 -11.46
CA ALA A 345 -9.39 22.95 -12.73
C ALA A 345 -7.86 23.09 -12.75
N ALA A 346 -7.26 23.59 -11.67
CA ALA A 346 -5.82 23.65 -11.55
C ALA A 346 -5.20 22.24 -11.46
N ALA A 347 -5.84 21.35 -10.69
CA ALA A 347 -5.41 19.96 -10.56
C ALA A 347 -5.38 19.22 -11.89
N GLU A 348 -6.39 19.42 -12.75
CA GLU A 348 -6.44 18.85 -14.11
C GLU A 348 -5.21 19.26 -14.94
N VAL A 349 -4.84 20.55 -14.94
CA VAL A 349 -3.65 21.04 -15.66
C VAL A 349 -2.37 20.39 -15.13
N SER A 350 -2.23 20.28 -13.81
CA SER A 350 -1.07 19.66 -13.18
C SER A 350 -0.99 18.16 -13.47
N PHE A 351 -2.10 17.43 -13.41
CA PHE A 351 -2.12 16.01 -13.75
C PHE A 351 -1.86 15.75 -15.24
N ASP A 352 -2.33 16.60 -16.14
CA ASP A 352 -2.00 16.51 -17.56
C ASP A 352 -0.51 16.73 -17.76
N ARG A 353 0.08 17.72 -17.08
CA ARG A 353 1.52 17.95 -17.14
C ARG A 353 2.31 16.76 -16.61
N ALA A 354 1.89 16.17 -15.48
CA ALA A 354 2.49 14.95 -14.95
C ALA A 354 2.43 13.79 -15.96
N GLN A 355 1.29 13.57 -16.61
CA GLN A 355 1.15 12.53 -17.64
C GLN A 355 2.13 12.73 -18.80
N THR A 356 2.37 13.97 -19.25
CA THR A 356 3.37 14.26 -20.31
C THR A 356 4.81 13.98 -19.90
N LEU A 357 5.10 13.98 -18.60
CA LEU A 357 6.43 13.75 -18.02
C LEU A 357 6.63 12.32 -17.52
N ALA A 358 5.58 11.48 -17.56
CA ALA A 358 5.64 10.11 -17.09
C ALA A 358 6.60 9.29 -17.99
N ALA A 359 7.55 8.61 -17.36
CA ALA A 359 8.54 7.76 -18.01
C ALA A 359 8.16 6.28 -18.00
N MET A 360 7.20 5.87 -17.15
CA MET A 360 6.83 4.48 -16.92
C MET A 360 5.30 4.28 -16.92
N PRO A 361 4.79 3.11 -17.34
CA PRO A 361 3.37 2.80 -17.27
C PRO A 361 2.76 2.93 -15.87
N ALA A 362 3.51 2.59 -14.81
CA ALA A 362 3.07 2.73 -13.42
C ALA A 362 2.76 4.19 -13.04
N GLN A 363 3.56 5.15 -13.53
CA GLN A 363 3.33 6.58 -13.31
C GLN A 363 2.04 7.05 -13.99
N LEU A 364 1.78 6.59 -15.23
CA LEU A 364 0.52 6.87 -15.93
C LEU A 364 -0.68 6.25 -15.21
N ALA A 365 -0.54 5.01 -14.72
CA ALA A 365 -1.60 4.32 -13.99
C ALA A 365 -1.95 5.06 -12.69
N TRP A 366 -0.93 5.45 -11.92
CA TRP A 366 -1.09 6.21 -10.69
C TRP A 366 -1.77 7.56 -10.93
N THR A 367 -1.26 8.37 -11.87
CA THR A 367 -1.80 9.71 -12.13
C THR A 367 -3.25 9.65 -12.57
N ASN A 368 -3.59 8.72 -13.46
CA ASN A 368 -4.97 8.55 -13.91
C ASN A 368 -5.91 8.02 -12.81
N LEU A 369 -5.41 7.22 -11.87
CA LEU A 369 -6.19 6.78 -10.71
C LEU A 369 -6.58 7.97 -9.82
N TYR A 370 -5.63 8.83 -9.48
CA TYR A 370 -5.88 10.02 -8.66
C TYR A 370 -6.73 11.06 -9.38
N TYR A 371 -6.46 11.30 -10.67
CA TYR A 371 -7.33 12.11 -11.53
C TYR A 371 -8.77 11.57 -11.47
N GLY A 372 -8.97 10.26 -11.65
CA GLY A 372 -10.30 9.64 -11.60
C GLY A 372 -11.00 9.84 -10.26
N ARG A 373 -10.28 9.71 -9.14
CA ARG A 373 -10.82 9.97 -7.78
C ARG A 373 -11.20 11.43 -7.57
N MET A 374 -10.38 12.36 -8.05
CA MET A 374 -10.67 13.79 -8.02
C MET A 374 -11.98 14.08 -8.77
N GLU A 375 -12.11 13.61 -10.00
CA GLU A 375 -13.32 13.83 -10.81
C GLU A 375 -14.55 13.16 -10.20
N ALA A 376 -14.38 11.99 -9.59
CA ALA A 376 -15.47 11.32 -8.89
C ALA A 376 -15.96 12.16 -7.70
N LYS A 377 -15.04 12.70 -6.90
CA LYS A 377 -15.34 13.62 -5.78
C LYS A 377 -15.98 14.92 -6.27
N ALA A 378 -15.56 15.41 -7.44
CA ALA A 378 -16.13 16.56 -8.12
C ALA A 378 -17.48 16.29 -8.83
N GLN A 379 -18.04 15.07 -8.69
CA GLN A 379 -19.30 14.66 -9.31
C GLN A 379 -19.30 14.71 -10.85
N ASN A 380 -18.15 14.41 -11.46
CA ASN A 380 -17.95 14.31 -12.91
C ASN A 380 -17.74 12.85 -13.36
N PRO A 381 -18.78 11.99 -13.30
CA PRO A 381 -18.64 10.54 -13.51
C PRO A 381 -18.12 10.17 -14.90
N ALA A 382 -18.38 10.98 -15.93
CA ALA A 382 -17.87 10.74 -17.27
C ALA A 382 -16.34 10.89 -17.34
N LYS A 383 -15.80 11.99 -16.80
CA LYS A 383 -14.34 12.20 -16.72
C LYS A 383 -13.67 11.20 -15.80
N ALA A 384 -14.28 10.92 -14.65
CA ALA A 384 -13.78 9.92 -13.70
C ALA A 384 -13.67 8.53 -14.36
N ARG A 385 -14.70 8.09 -15.08
CA ARG A 385 -14.71 6.80 -15.79
C ARG A 385 -13.62 6.76 -16.87
N ALA A 386 -13.46 7.84 -17.63
CA ALA A 386 -12.41 7.94 -18.65
C ALA A 386 -11.00 7.86 -18.04
N ALA A 387 -10.77 8.53 -16.91
CA ALA A 387 -9.51 8.48 -16.18
C ALA A 387 -9.22 7.07 -15.63
N PHE A 388 -10.18 6.43 -14.98
CA PHE A 388 -9.99 5.04 -14.53
C PHE A 388 -9.76 4.06 -15.70
N ALA A 389 -10.41 4.25 -16.84
CA ALA A 389 -10.14 3.44 -18.03
C ALA A 389 -8.70 3.62 -18.53
N ARG A 390 -8.15 4.85 -18.52
CA ARG A 390 -6.74 5.10 -18.84
C ARG A 390 -5.80 4.48 -17.81
N ALA A 391 -6.16 4.53 -16.52
CA ALA A 391 -5.40 3.88 -15.45
C ALA A 391 -5.31 2.37 -15.67
N LEU A 392 -6.44 1.72 -16.01
CA LEU A 392 -6.47 0.29 -16.33
C LEU A 392 -5.63 -0.03 -17.58
N ALA A 393 -5.71 0.78 -18.64
CA ALA A 393 -4.93 0.56 -19.84
C ALA A 393 -3.42 0.67 -19.57
N ALA A 394 -3.00 1.66 -18.77
CA ALA A 394 -1.62 1.80 -18.32
C ALA A 394 -1.19 0.64 -17.42
N ALA A 395 -2.07 0.16 -16.53
CA ALA A 395 -1.78 -0.99 -15.68
C ALA A 395 -1.51 -2.27 -16.48
N GLN A 396 -2.19 -2.45 -17.61
CA GLN A 396 -2.01 -3.61 -18.50
C GLN A 396 -0.70 -3.59 -19.29
N THR A 397 -0.01 -2.45 -19.38
CA THR A 397 1.31 -2.34 -20.01
C THR A 397 2.46 -2.39 -19.01
N ILE A 398 2.17 -2.45 -17.71
CA ILE A 398 3.15 -2.75 -16.66
C ILE A 398 3.61 -4.23 -16.82
N PRO A 399 4.92 -4.53 -16.72
CA PRO A 399 5.43 -5.90 -16.76
C PRO A 399 4.69 -6.84 -15.78
N SER A 400 4.41 -8.06 -16.21
CA SER A 400 3.57 -9.01 -15.45
C SER A 400 4.18 -9.49 -14.12
N ASN A 401 5.49 -9.31 -13.96
CA ASN A 401 6.25 -9.58 -12.73
C ASN A 401 6.27 -8.37 -11.78
N ASP A 402 5.76 -7.21 -12.16
CA ASP A 402 5.50 -6.11 -11.24
C ASP A 402 4.06 -6.24 -10.67
N PRO A 403 3.90 -6.57 -9.38
CA PRO A 403 2.57 -6.76 -8.78
C PRO A 403 1.76 -5.45 -8.66
N ARG A 404 2.34 -4.26 -8.95
CA ARG A 404 1.57 -3.03 -9.14
C ARG A 404 0.60 -3.14 -10.31
N ALA A 405 0.91 -3.94 -11.34
CA ALA A 405 0.03 -4.15 -12.48
C ALA A 405 -1.36 -4.61 -12.04
N ALA A 406 -1.41 -5.65 -11.20
CA ALA A 406 -2.65 -6.18 -10.65
C ALA A 406 -3.34 -5.15 -9.75
N TRP A 407 -2.59 -4.47 -8.88
CA TRP A 407 -3.14 -3.46 -7.97
C TRP A 407 -3.78 -2.29 -8.71
N TYR A 408 -3.07 -1.65 -9.65
CA TYR A 408 -3.62 -0.53 -10.42
C TYR A 408 -4.82 -0.96 -11.26
N ALA A 409 -4.77 -2.15 -11.88
CA ALA A 409 -5.89 -2.69 -12.62
C ALA A 409 -7.12 -2.85 -11.72
N GLU A 410 -6.95 -3.47 -10.55
CA GLU A 410 -8.03 -3.65 -9.57
C GLU A 410 -8.57 -2.31 -9.08
N GLN A 411 -7.72 -1.38 -8.66
CA GLN A 411 -8.14 -0.06 -8.17
C GLN A 411 -8.88 0.76 -9.24
N ALA A 412 -8.44 0.69 -10.50
CA ALA A 412 -9.12 1.34 -11.61
C ALA A 412 -10.50 0.71 -11.89
N GLN A 413 -10.59 -0.62 -11.82
CA GLN A 413 -11.85 -1.36 -11.99
C GLN A 413 -12.84 -1.05 -10.87
N GLU A 414 -12.38 -1.07 -9.61
CA GLU A 414 -13.17 -0.67 -8.44
C GLU A 414 -13.64 0.79 -8.55
N GLY A 415 -12.76 1.69 -8.98
CA GLY A 415 -13.12 3.09 -9.26
C GLY A 415 -14.26 3.19 -10.27
N MET A 416 -14.17 2.48 -11.40
CA MET A 416 -15.24 2.46 -12.41
C MET A 416 -16.55 1.85 -11.89
N ILE A 417 -16.46 0.83 -11.05
CA ILE A 417 -17.64 0.20 -10.43
C ILE A 417 -18.30 1.19 -9.48
N ALA A 418 -17.54 1.84 -8.61
CA ALA A 418 -18.02 2.78 -7.61
C ALA A 418 -18.79 3.98 -8.20
N LEU A 419 -18.46 4.43 -9.42
CA LEU A 419 -19.16 5.54 -10.08
C LEU A 419 -20.65 5.29 -10.32
N GLY A 420 -21.07 4.03 -10.45
CA GLY A 420 -22.47 3.66 -10.59
C GLY A 420 -23.15 3.28 -9.27
N ILE A 421 -22.40 3.32 -8.15
CA ILE A 421 -22.92 3.05 -6.80
C ILE A 421 -23.33 4.38 -6.17
N LEU A 422 -24.56 4.79 -6.41
CA LEU A 422 -25.19 5.87 -5.65
C LEU A 422 -26.00 5.25 -4.49
N PRO A 423 -25.79 5.66 -3.23
CA PRO A 423 -26.66 5.25 -2.13
C PRO A 423 -28.09 5.76 -2.41
N GLY A 424 -29.02 4.85 -2.65
CA GLY A 424 -30.39 5.23 -3.01
C GLY A 424 -31.33 4.05 -3.24
N ALA A 425 -32.62 4.38 -3.29
CA ALA A 425 -33.72 3.43 -3.46
C ALA A 425 -33.89 2.88 -4.90
N ALA A 426 -33.20 3.44 -5.89
CA ALA A 426 -33.35 3.06 -7.29
C ALA A 426 -32.28 2.04 -7.68
N THR A 427 -32.69 1.02 -8.44
CA THR A 427 -31.76 0.02 -8.95
C THR A 427 -30.85 0.62 -10.02
N ALA A 428 -29.54 0.45 -9.87
CA ALA A 428 -28.54 0.83 -10.86
C ALA A 428 -27.58 -0.33 -11.13
N LEU A 429 -26.94 -0.28 -12.29
CA LEU A 429 -25.89 -1.21 -12.70
C LEU A 429 -24.59 -0.46 -12.94
N SER A 430 -23.50 -1.01 -12.45
CA SER A 430 -22.15 -0.54 -12.77
C SER A 430 -21.29 -1.70 -13.20
N LEU A 431 -20.67 -1.58 -14.37
CA LEU A 431 -19.88 -2.63 -14.99
C LEU A 431 -18.47 -2.12 -15.28
N ALA A 432 -17.47 -2.92 -14.94
CA ALA A 432 -16.07 -2.69 -15.29
C ALA A 432 -15.40 -4.01 -15.74
N PRO A 433 -14.35 -3.95 -16.58
CA PRO A 433 -13.51 -5.12 -16.83
C PRO A 433 -13.00 -5.73 -15.52
N TRP A 434 -12.67 -7.02 -15.52
CA TRP A 434 -12.22 -7.73 -14.31
C TRP A 434 -11.05 -8.66 -14.62
N THR A 435 -9.99 -8.56 -13.81
CA THR A 435 -8.77 -9.36 -13.95
C THR A 435 -8.64 -10.47 -12.91
N GLY A 436 -9.69 -10.73 -12.12
CA GLY A 436 -9.71 -11.79 -11.12
C GLY A 436 -9.62 -13.20 -11.70
N PRO A 437 -9.73 -14.25 -10.86
CA PRO A 437 -9.56 -15.63 -11.29
C PRO A 437 -10.58 -16.04 -12.36
N ASP A 438 -10.25 -17.09 -13.09
CA ASP A 438 -11.19 -17.71 -14.02
C ASP A 438 -12.36 -18.35 -13.28
N LEU A 439 -13.52 -18.31 -13.92
CA LEU A 439 -14.79 -18.78 -13.40
C LEU A 439 -15.16 -20.10 -14.09
N PRO A 440 -16.09 -20.88 -13.53
CA PRO A 440 -16.58 -22.08 -14.20
C PRO A 440 -16.99 -21.79 -15.64
N GLY A 441 -16.41 -22.54 -16.58
CA GLY A 441 -16.65 -22.38 -18.02
C GLY A 441 -15.84 -21.28 -18.72
N SER A 442 -14.93 -20.58 -18.02
CA SER A 442 -13.94 -19.73 -18.69
C SER A 442 -13.01 -20.56 -19.59
N VAL A 443 -12.61 -19.97 -20.71
CA VAL A 443 -11.62 -20.47 -21.66
C VAL A 443 -10.61 -19.35 -21.94
N ALA A 444 -9.53 -19.65 -22.68
CA ALA A 444 -8.47 -18.66 -22.93
C ALA A 444 -8.96 -17.36 -23.59
N SER A 445 -10.05 -17.39 -24.35
CA SER A 445 -10.67 -16.22 -24.99
C SER A 445 -11.69 -15.49 -24.10
N THR A 446 -11.91 -15.92 -22.85
CA THR A 446 -12.92 -15.34 -21.98
C THR A 446 -12.56 -13.93 -21.53
N ILE A 447 -13.53 -13.03 -21.65
CA ILE A 447 -13.42 -11.63 -21.24
C ILE A 447 -14.30 -11.45 -20.00
N LYS A 448 -13.69 -11.03 -18.89
CA LYS A 448 -14.33 -10.96 -17.58
C LYS A 448 -14.65 -9.51 -17.21
N TYR A 449 -15.76 -9.35 -16.51
CA TYR A 449 -16.27 -8.10 -15.97
C TYR A 449 -16.75 -8.33 -14.54
N ARG A 450 -16.71 -7.26 -13.74
CA ARG A 450 -17.32 -7.19 -12.42
C ARG A 450 -18.51 -6.23 -12.51
N LEU A 451 -19.65 -6.69 -12.02
CA LEU A 451 -20.93 -6.01 -12.07
C LEU A 451 -21.39 -5.71 -10.64
N ALA A 452 -21.54 -4.44 -10.31
CA ALA A 452 -22.29 -4.02 -9.13
C ALA A 452 -23.76 -3.81 -9.50
N VAL A 453 -24.63 -4.42 -8.70
CA VAL A 453 -26.07 -4.22 -8.73
C VAL A 453 -26.46 -3.51 -7.45
N THR A 454 -26.96 -2.28 -7.57
CA THR A 454 -27.48 -1.53 -6.42
C THR A 454 -28.99 -1.57 -6.41
N GLY A 455 -29.61 -1.33 -5.25
CA GLY A 455 -31.05 -1.22 -5.12
C GLY A 455 -31.52 -1.22 -3.67
N LYS A 456 -32.84 -1.29 -3.46
CA LYS A 456 -33.39 -1.45 -2.10
C LYS A 456 -33.03 -2.82 -1.53
N PRO A 457 -32.67 -2.92 -0.24
CA PRO A 457 -32.52 -4.21 0.43
C PRO A 457 -33.74 -5.11 0.20
N GLY A 458 -33.50 -6.36 -0.20
CA GLY A 458 -34.52 -7.36 -0.52
C GLY A 458 -35.12 -7.24 -1.92
N ALA A 459 -34.77 -6.24 -2.72
CA ALA A 459 -35.20 -6.16 -4.12
C ALA A 459 -34.66 -7.35 -4.91
N ASN A 460 -35.53 -7.99 -5.70
CA ASN A 460 -35.16 -9.04 -6.62
C ASN A 460 -34.95 -8.45 -8.02
N VAL A 461 -33.69 -8.35 -8.44
CA VAL A 461 -33.28 -7.75 -9.70
C VAL A 461 -32.95 -8.85 -10.70
N ALA A 462 -33.73 -8.96 -11.77
CA ALA A 462 -33.44 -9.85 -12.88
C ALA A 462 -32.42 -9.22 -13.82
N LEU A 463 -31.36 -9.95 -14.15
CA LEU A 463 -30.31 -9.52 -15.07
C LEU A 463 -30.41 -10.31 -16.38
N ALA A 464 -30.19 -9.63 -17.50
CA ALA A 464 -30.13 -10.26 -18.81
C ALA A 464 -29.00 -9.66 -19.65
N ALA A 465 -28.19 -10.52 -20.27
CA ALA A 465 -27.18 -10.12 -21.24
C ALA A 465 -27.77 -10.12 -22.66
N GLY A 466 -27.45 -9.09 -23.44
CA GLY A 466 -27.86 -8.89 -24.82
C GLY A 466 -26.73 -8.30 -25.68
N GLY A 467 -26.95 -8.20 -27.00
CA GLY A 467 -25.92 -7.69 -27.93
C GLY A 467 -24.77 -8.66 -28.22
N LEU A 468 -24.90 -9.92 -27.80
CA LEU A 468 -23.88 -10.96 -28.03
C LEU A 468 -23.98 -11.52 -29.46
N PRO A 469 -22.85 -11.71 -30.17
CA PRO A 469 -22.83 -12.38 -31.47
C PRO A 469 -23.34 -13.83 -31.41
N PRO A 470 -23.71 -14.43 -32.55
CA PRO A 470 -23.98 -15.87 -32.63
C PRO A 470 -22.81 -16.68 -32.07
N HIS A 471 -23.13 -17.73 -31.29
CA HIS A 471 -22.18 -18.62 -30.61
C HIS A 471 -21.41 -18.02 -29.44
N TRP A 472 -21.65 -16.75 -29.07
CA TRP A 472 -21.08 -16.18 -27.86
C TRP A 472 -21.96 -16.45 -26.66
N ILE A 473 -21.34 -16.70 -25.50
CA ILE A 473 -22.05 -16.93 -24.24
C ILE A 473 -21.70 -15.82 -23.26
N GLY A 474 -22.69 -15.04 -22.83
CA GLY A 474 -22.57 -14.20 -21.64
C GLY A 474 -23.02 -15.00 -20.42
N SER A 475 -22.26 -15.04 -19.35
CA SER A 475 -22.61 -15.78 -18.13
C SER A 475 -22.47 -14.89 -16.90
N PHE A 476 -23.47 -14.92 -16.02
CA PHE A 476 -23.43 -14.27 -14.72
C PHE A 476 -23.02 -15.28 -13.66
N CYS A 477 -22.02 -14.97 -12.85
CA CYS A 477 -21.45 -15.85 -11.85
C CYS A 477 -21.53 -15.20 -10.45
N SER A 478 -22.03 -15.97 -9.47
CA SER A 478 -21.98 -15.65 -8.05
C SER A 478 -21.66 -16.94 -7.30
N ASP A 479 -20.80 -16.86 -6.30
CA ASP A 479 -20.51 -17.99 -5.40
C ASP A 479 -20.07 -19.25 -6.16
N ARG A 480 -19.29 -19.06 -7.25
CA ARG A 480 -18.83 -20.10 -8.18
C ARG A 480 -19.92 -20.88 -8.91
N VAL A 481 -21.13 -20.32 -9.01
CA VAL A 481 -22.20 -20.83 -9.87
C VAL A 481 -22.45 -19.82 -10.97
N CYS A 482 -22.36 -20.26 -12.23
CA CYS A 482 -22.56 -19.43 -13.40
C CYS A 482 -23.86 -19.79 -14.12
N ALA A 483 -24.69 -18.78 -14.41
CA ALA A 483 -25.91 -18.90 -15.16
C ALA A 483 -25.75 -18.20 -16.54
N PRO A 484 -26.00 -18.90 -17.66
CA PRO A 484 -25.86 -18.32 -18.99
C PRO A 484 -27.02 -17.35 -19.29
N PHE A 485 -26.68 -16.23 -19.92
CA PHE A 485 -27.51 -15.15 -20.44
C PHE A 485 -28.39 -14.41 -19.45
N ARG A 486 -28.83 -15.02 -18.36
CA ARG A 486 -29.74 -14.43 -17.37
C ARG A 486 -29.44 -14.94 -15.97
N THR A 487 -29.70 -14.09 -14.99
CA THR A 487 -29.74 -14.49 -13.58
C THR A 487 -30.72 -13.60 -12.80
N SER A 488 -30.91 -13.87 -11.53
CA SER A 488 -31.64 -12.97 -10.62
C SER A 488 -30.86 -12.86 -9.32
N VAL A 489 -30.77 -11.64 -8.80
CA VAL A 489 -30.04 -11.36 -7.57
C VAL A 489 -30.94 -10.67 -6.56
N ILE A 490 -30.78 -11.04 -5.30
CA ILE A 490 -31.41 -10.34 -4.17
C ILE A 490 -30.42 -9.32 -3.65
N VAL A 491 -30.83 -8.06 -3.61
CA VAL A 491 -30.00 -6.98 -3.06
C VAL A 491 -29.87 -7.16 -1.54
N PRO A 492 -28.65 -7.24 -0.98
CA PRO A 492 -28.45 -7.47 0.45
C PRO A 492 -28.77 -6.21 1.28
N ALA A 493 -28.70 -6.33 2.61
CA ALA A 493 -28.91 -5.22 3.54
C ALA A 493 -28.01 -4.00 3.25
N GLY A 494 -26.78 -4.23 2.78
CA GLY A 494 -25.84 -3.19 2.38
C GLY A 494 -26.18 -2.47 1.06
N GLY A 495 -27.28 -2.83 0.37
CA GLY A 495 -27.77 -2.14 -0.82
C GLY A 495 -26.99 -2.39 -2.11
N VAL A 496 -25.91 -3.20 -2.06
CA VAL A 496 -25.05 -3.51 -3.20
C VAL A 496 -24.75 -5.01 -3.24
N LYS A 497 -24.98 -5.65 -4.40
CA LYS A 497 -24.54 -7.03 -4.69
C LYS A 497 -23.50 -6.98 -5.81
N ILE A 498 -22.36 -7.61 -5.56
CA ILE A 498 -21.35 -7.86 -6.61
C ILE A 498 -21.64 -9.20 -7.27
N VAL A 499 -21.57 -9.19 -8.60
CA VAL A 499 -21.72 -10.36 -9.48
C VAL A 499 -20.57 -10.30 -10.49
N GLU A 500 -20.02 -11.45 -10.85
CA GLU A 500 -19.05 -11.51 -11.95
C GLU A 500 -19.81 -11.80 -13.25
N PHE A 501 -19.40 -11.15 -14.34
CA PHE A 501 -19.99 -11.36 -15.67
C PHE A 501 -18.88 -11.72 -16.64
N GLN A 502 -19.03 -12.82 -17.37
CA GLN A 502 -18.04 -13.24 -18.35
C GLN A 502 -18.66 -13.38 -19.73
N VAL A 503 -17.91 -12.99 -20.76
CA VAL A 503 -18.24 -13.16 -22.16
C VAL A 503 -17.27 -14.18 -22.74
N VAL A 504 -17.82 -15.27 -23.31
CA VAL A 504 -17.08 -16.40 -23.85
C VAL A 504 -17.27 -16.44 -25.37
N PRO A 505 -16.26 -16.05 -26.16
CA PRO A 505 -16.25 -16.21 -27.62
C PRO A 505 -16.05 -17.68 -27.98
N LEU A 506 -17.07 -18.36 -28.49
CA LEU A 506 -16.93 -19.71 -29.04
C LEU A 506 -16.79 -19.64 -30.57
N GLY A 507 -15.55 -19.44 -31.05
CA GLY A 507 -15.21 -19.45 -32.48
C GLY A 507 -14.24 -18.34 -32.90
N PRO A 508 -13.74 -18.38 -34.15
CA PRO A 508 -12.85 -17.34 -34.67
C PRO A 508 -13.60 -16.02 -34.77
N ALA A 509 -13.30 -15.08 -33.86
CA ALA A 509 -13.78 -13.73 -33.95
C ALA A 509 -12.89 -12.95 -34.93
N LYS A 510 -13.51 -12.18 -35.85
CA LYS A 510 -12.77 -11.11 -36.53
C LYS A 510 -12.55 -10.00 -35.52
N VAL A 511 -11.35 -9.41 -35.52
CA VAL A 511 -11.02 -8.29 -34.63
C VAL A 511 -12.05 -7.19 -34.80
N SER A 512 -12.87 -7.00 -33.76
CA SER A 512 -13.96 -6.04 -33.75
C SER A 512 -14.29 -5.65 -32.31
N THR A 513 -14.82 -4.44 -32.14
CA THR A 513 -15.38 -3.98 -30.88
C THR A 513 -16.88 -4.23 -30.90
N ILE A 514 -17.41 -4.90 -29.87
CA ILE A 514 -18.83 -5.25 -29.74
C ILE A 514 -19.36 -4.68 -28.44
N SER A 515 -20.52 -4.02 -28.48
CA SER A 515 -21.24 -3.56 -27.30
C SER A 515 -22.14 -4.67 -26.75
N VAL A 516 -21.81 -5.20 -25.59
CA VAL A 516 -22.63 -6.15 -24.83
C VAL A 516 -23.45 -5.39 -23.80
N HIS A 517 -24.76 -5.56 -23.83
CA HIS A 517 -25.69 -4.91 -22.90
C HIS A 517 -26.00 -5.84 -21.73
N VAL A 518 -26.02 -5.30 -20.52
CA VAL A 518 -26.55 -5.96 -19.33
C VAL A 518 -27.73 -5.14 -18.84
N ASP A 519 -28.94 -5.69 -18.98
CA ASP A 519 -30.17 -5.04 -18.55
C ASP A 519 -30.63 -5.57 -17.19
N ALA A 520 -31.01 -4.66 -16.29
CA ALA A 520 -31.68 -4.97 -15.03
C ALA A 520 -33.17 -4.74 -15.15
N SER A 521 -33.97 -5.66 -14.61
CA SER A 521 -35.42 -5.55 -14.55
C SER A 521 -35.97 -5.89 -13.17
N GLU A 522 -36.95 -5.12 -12.73
CA GLU A 522 -37.77 -5.39 -11.54
C GLU A 522 -39.23 -5.50 -11.98
N HIS A 523 -39.97 -6.49 -11.45
CA HIS A 523 -41.37 -6.74 -11.83
C HIS A 523 -41.59 -6.76 -13.37
N ARG A 524 -40.63 -7.34 -14.12
CA ARG A 524 -40.61 -7.42 -15.60
C ARG A 524 -40.49 -6.07 -16.34
N LYS A 525 -40.17 -4.97 -15.65
CA LYS A 525 -39.84 -3.68 -16.27
C LYS A 525 -38.35 -3.45 -16.20
N ARG A 526 -37.73 -3.04 -17.32
CA ARG A 526 -36.32 -2.64 -17.35
C ARG A 526 -36.15 -1.36 -16.53
N VAL A 527 -35.26 -1.40 -15.54
CA VAL A 527 -35.01 -0.28 -14.60
C VAL A 527 -33.61 0.32 -14.76
N ALA A 528 -32.64 -0.47 -15.23
CA ALA A 528 -31.28 0.01 -15.51
C ALA A 528 -30.64 -0.81 -16.62
N SER A 529 -29.58 -0.27 -17.22
CA SER A 529 -28.76 -0.94 -18.23
C SER A 529 -27.30 -0.50 -18.07
N ALA A 530 -26.37 -1.42 -18.30
CA ALA A 530 -24.94 -1.16 -18.39
C ALA A 530 -24.40 -1.75 -19.70
N VAL A 531 -23.36 -1.13 -20.26
CA VAL A 531 -22.74 -1.56 -21.52
C VAL A 531 -21.28 -1.94 -21.27
N ALA A 532 -20.90 -3.12 -21.75
CA ALA A 532 -19.53 -3.58 -21.86
C ALA A 532 -19.07 -3.47 -23.31
N GLU A 533 -18.02 -2.70 -23.56
CA GLU A 533 -17.30 -2.75 -24.82
C GLU A 533 -16.33 -3.94 -24.77
N VAL A 534 -16.58 -4.92 -25.63
CA VAL A 534 -15.81 -6.15 -25.74
C VAL A 534 -14.95 -6.07 -26.98
N ARG A 535 -13.62 -6.12 -26.81
CA ARG A 535 -12.67 -6.17 -27.92
C ARG A 535 -12.13 -7.59 -28.03
N VAL A 536 -12.25 -8.15 -29.22
CA VAL A 536 -11.87 -9.54 -29.57
C VAL A 536 -10.76 -9.57 -30.58
#